data_AF-A0A9N9XZU9-F1
#
_entry.id   AF-A0A9N9XZU9-F1
#
_cell.length_a   1.000
_cell.length_b   1.000
_cell.length_c   1.000
_cell.angle_alpha   90.00
_cell.angle_beta   90.00
_cell.angle_gamma   90.00
#
_symmetry.space_group_name_H-M   'P 1'
#
loop_
_entity.id
_entity.type
_entity.pdbx_description
1 polymer ?
#
loop_
_entity_poly.entity_id
_entity_poly.type
_entity_poly.pdbx_seq_one_letter_code
_entity_poly.pdbx_strand_id
1 'polypeptide(L)'
;MEEATRQHFFYHGKEGFEDEKHDCHWCQIRAFKTHTTIPITVVNEVDDEVLPENFRFIDKMVYGQGVEAAEDSFRSGCSCGDNGAKCQYSACDCLADLEEGDEDVKAYAYHTGGSKAGLLRSRVIDSTQPLYECHQACSCSALCPNRVVERGRTVPLQIFRTINRGWGVRCLEEIKEGQFVDCYLGEVITSAEADRRREQSAISQRKDVYLFALDKFTDEDSLDPRLQGPPLEVDGEFMSGPTRFINHSCDPNMRIFARVGDHADKHLHDLALFAIRDIARGEELTFDYVDGVAEDNEETSLNVDNMSECLCGSKNCRKFLW
;
A
#
# COMPACT_ATOMS: atom_id res chain seq x y z
N MET A 1 10.51 15.63 -19.58
CA MET A 1 9.84 14.40 -20.13
C MET A 1 10.57 13.75 -21.31
N GLU A 2 11.11 14.51 -22.28
CA GLU A 2 11.86 13.92 -23.42
C GLU A 2 13.07 13.09 -22.96
N GLU A 3 13.80 13.54 -21.93
CA GLU A 3 14.96 12.81 -21.39
C GLU A 3 14.56 11.51 -20.67
N ALA A 4 13.50 11.54 -19.83
CA ALA A 4 12.95 10.35 -19.17
C ALA A 4 12.46 9.26 -20.15
N THR A 5 12.00 9.67 -21.33
CA THR A 5 11.48 8.77 -22.35
C THR A 5 12.52 8.44 -23.42
N ARG A 6 13.72 9.03 -23.34
CA ARG A 6 14.82 8.83 -24.28
C ARG A 6 15.23 7.35 -24.34
N GLN A 7 15.41 6.70 -23.19
CA GLN A 7 15.70 5.27 -23.15
C GLN A 7 14.62 4.44 -23.88
N HIS A 8 13.35 4.77 -23.66
CA HIS A 8 12.24 4.13 -24.36
C HIS A 8 12.32 4.39 -25.88
N PHE A 9 12.32 5.64 -26.32
CA PHE A 9 12.21 5.97 -27.74
C PHE A 9 13.43 5.57 -28.56
N PHE A 10 14.63 5.57 -27.99
CA PHE A 10 15.86 5.28 -28.74
C PHE A 10 16.24 3.81 -28.76
N TYR A 11 15.84 3.01 -27.77
CA TYR A 11 16.36 1.65 -27.62
C TYR A 11 15.28 0.58 -27.50
N HIS A 12 14.02 0.96 -27.24
CA HIS A 12 12.94 -0.01 -27.16
C HIS A 12 12.72 -0.77 -28.48
N GLY A 13 12.85 -2.10 -28.41
CA GLY A 13 12.59 -3.00 -29.54
C GLY A 13 13.79 -3.22 -30.46
N LYS A 14 14.96 -2.64 -30.15
CA LYS A 14 16.22 -2.94 -30.85
C LYS A 14 16.87 -4.19 -30.27
N GLU A 15 17.45 -5.01 -31.15
CA GLU A 15 18.18 -6.23 -30.80
C GLU A 15 19.50 -5.87 -30.10
N GLY A 16 19.81 -6.51 -28.97
CA GLY A 16 21.03 -6.26 -28.18
C GLY A 16 20.92 -5.14 -27.14
N PHE A 17 19.71 -4.60 -26.91
CA PHE A 17 19.39 -3.59 -25.90
C PHE A 17 18.32 -4.09 -24.91
N GLU A 18 18.25 -5.40 -24.69
CA GLU A 18 17.29 -6.02 -23.77
C GLU A 18 17.47 -5.54 -22.33
N ASP A 19 18.71 -5.35 -21.89
CA ASP A 19 19.04 -4.86 -20.55
C ASP A 19 18.52 -3.43 -20.31
N GLU A 20 18.54 -2.56 -21.33
CA GLU A 20 18.02 -1.19 -21.21
C GLU A 20 16.49 -1.14 -21.03
N LYS A 21 15.76 -2.22 -21.40
CA LYS A 21 14.32 -2.33 -21.10
C LYS A 21 14.07 -2.53 -19.61
N HIS A 22 15.01 -3.17 -18.90
CA HIS A 22 14.89 -3.38 -17.46
C HIS A 22 14.98 -2.05 -16.70
N ASP A 23 15.70 -1.08 -17.24
CA ASP A 23 15.92 0.21 -16.58
C ASP A 23 14.89 1.28 -16.96
N CYS A 24 14.17 1.06 -18.06
CA CYS A 24 13.15 1.98 -18.55
C CYS A 24 11.83 1.86 -17.78
N HIS A 25 11.45 2.89 -17.02
CA HIS A 25 10.17 2.95 -16.28
C HIS A 25 8.94 2.72 -17.15
N TRP A 26 8.94 3.23 -18.39
CA TRP A 26 7.82 3.03 -19.31
C TRP A 26 7.67 1.56 -19.72
N CYS A 27 8.78 0.86 -19.95
CA CYS A 27 8.76 -0.57 -20.22
C CYS A 27 8.26 -1.37 -19.01
N GLN A 28 8.71 -1.01 -17.80
CA GLN A 28 8.27 -1.63 -16.55
C GLN A 28 6.75 -1.46 -16.35
N ILE A 29 6.22 -0.24 -16.45
CA ILE A 29 4.77 0.02 -16.33
C ILE A 29 3.98 -0.74 -17.40
N ARG A 30 4.48 -0.81 -18.64
CA ARG A 30 3.81 -1.53 -19.73
C ARG A 30 3.83 -3.06 -19.57
N ALA A 31 4.77 -3.59 -18.80
CA ALA A 31 4.84 -5.02 -18.51
C ALA A 31 3.74 -5.47 -17.53
N PHE A 32 3.13 -4.55 -16.79
CA PHE A 32 2.01 -4.88 -15.91
C PHE A 32 0.83 -5.41 -16.71
N LYS A 33 0.27 -6.55 -16.27
CA LYS A 33 -0.87 -7.22 -16.91
C LYS A 33 -2.07 -6.28 -17.09
N THR A 34 -2.21 -5.33 -16.19
CA THR A 34 -3.32 -4.40 -16.10
C THR A 34 -3.12 -3.11 -16.90
N HIS A 35 -1.96 -2.92 -17.55
CA HIS A 35 -1.60 -1.69 -18.25
C HIS A 35 -2.63 -1.26 -19.31
N THR A 36 -3.24 -2.22 -20.03
CA THR A 36 -4.18 -1.91 -21.12
C THR A 36 -5.56 -1.48 -20.65
N THR A 37 -5.95 -1.83 -19.42
CA THR A 37 -7.31 -1.58 -18.89
C THR A 37 -7.32 -0.54 -17.77
N ILE A 38 -6.32 -0.56 -16.88
CA ILE A 38 -6.20 0.34 -15.73
C ILE A 38 -4.74 0.86 -15.63
N PRO A 39 -4.32 1.67 -16.61
CA PRO A 39 -2.93 2.08 -16.77
C PRO A 39 -2.41 2.87 -15.56
N ILE A 40 -1.10 2.80 -15.37
CA ILE A 40 -0.34 3.83 -14.68
C ILE A 40 0.23 4.75 -15.75
N THR A 41 0.09 6.06 -15.56
CA THR A 41 0.71 7.06 -16.44
C THR A 41 1.57 8.01 -15.63
N VAL A 42 2.55 8.64 -16.28
CA VAL A 42 3.44 9.63 -15.67
C VAL A 42 3.37 10.90 -16.50
N VAL A 43 3.10 12.04 -15.85
CA VAL A 43 3.05 13.35 -16.52
C VAL A 43 3.81 14.40 -15.73
N ASN A 44 4.52 15.27 -16.43
CA ASN A 44 5.13 16.47 -15.84
C ASN A 44 4.81 17.66 -16.75
N GLU A 45 4.08 18.62 -16.19
CA GLU A 45 3.68 19.88 -16.82
C GLU A 45 4.20 21.11 -16.03
N VAL A 46 5.05 20.88 -15.02
CA VAL A 46 5.50 21.90 -14.06
C VAL A 46 6.96 22.27 -14.28
N ASP A 47 7.83 21.28 -14.44
CA ASP A 47 9.26 21.46 -14.62
C ASP A 47 9.86 20.35 -15.51
N ASP A 48 11.19 20.31 -15.62
CA ASP A 48 11.91 19.32 -16.42
C ASP A 48 12.27 18.04 -15.63
N GLU A 49 11.84 17.92 -14.37
CA GLU A 49 12.19 16.81 -13.48
C GLU A 49 11.66 15.47 -14.03
N VAL A 50 12.42 14.41 -13.76
CA VAL A 50 12.12 13.04 -14.17
C VAL A 50 12.01 12.14 -12.94
N LEU A 51 11.41 10.94 -13.10
CA LEU A 51 11.43 9.95 -12.02
C LEU A 51 12.89 9.51 -11.77
N PRO A 52 13.26 9.18 -10.51
CA PRO A 52 14.63 8.76 -10.20
C PRO A 52 15.06 7.55 -11.05
N GLU A 53 16.20 7.64 -11.74
CA GLU A 53 16.65 6.61 -12.70
C GLU A 53 16.86 5.23 -12.06
N ASN A 54 17.26 5.22 -10.78
CA ASN A 54 17.47 4.03 -9.97
C ASN A 54 16.17 3.44 -9.39
N PHE A 55 15.03 4.10 -9.55
CA PHE A 55 13.74 3.57 -9.12
C PHE A 55 13.24 2.47 -10.07
N ARG A 56 12.53 1.47 -9.55
CA ARG A 56 11.95 0.35 -10.30
C ARG A 56 10.48 0.14 -9.94
N PHE A 57 9.63 0.03 -10.95
CA PHE A 57 8.24 -0.35 -10.74
C PHE A 57 8.11 -1.87 -10.53
N ILE A 58 7.37 -2.26 -9.49
CA ILE A 58 7.02 -3.66 -9.18
C ILE A 58 5.52 -3.83 -9.04
N ASP A 59 5.01 -5.05 -9.30
CA ASP A 59 3.60 -5.41 -9.18
C ASP A 59 3.29 -6.30 -7.97
N LYS A 60 4.31 -6.65 -7.18
CA LYS A 60 4.25 -7.46 -5.95
C LYS A 60 5.34 -7.07 -4.97
N MET A 61 5.16 -7.42 -3.70
CA MET A 61 6.21 -7.32 -2.67
C MET A 61 7.44 -8.16 -3.05
N VAL A 62 8.62 -7.67 -2.70
CA VAL A 62 9.89 -8.40 -2.83
C VAL A 62 10.41 -8.68 -1.42
N TYR A 63 10.79 -9.91 -1.11
CA TYR A 63 11.34 -10.25 0.20
C TYR A 63 12.86 -10.11 0.19
N GLY A 64 13.36 -9.27 1.08
CA GLY A 64 14.79 -9.06 1.31
C GLY A 64 15.42 -10.23 2.05
N GLN A 65 16.74 -10.12 2.27
CA GLN A 65 17.49 -11.16 2.99
C GLN A 65 16.99 -11.32 4.43
N GLY A 66 16.73 -12.57 4.83
CA GLY A 66 16.25 -12.90 6.18
C GLY A 66 14.75 -12.73 6.38
N VAL A 67 14.00 -12.43 5.31
CA VAL A 67 12.54 -12.36 5.32
C VAL A 67 11.97 -13.58 4.60
N GLU A 68 11.12 -14.34 5.30
CA GLU A 68 10.50 -15.56 4.76
C GLU A 68 9.00 -15.56 5.06
N ALA A 69 8.23 -16.00 4.06
CA ALA A 69 6.82 -16.34 4.24
C ALA A 69 6.68 -17.71 4.92
N ALA A 70 5.52 -17.94 5.53
CA ALA A 70 5.17 -19.23 6.08
C ALA A 70 5.25 -20.33 5.01
N GLU A 71 5.67 -21.52 5.42
CA GLU A 71 5.64 -22.67 4.53
C GLU A 71 4.20 -22.98 4.12
N ASP A 72 4.03 -23.50 2.90
CA ASP A 72 2.73 -23.90 2.36
C ASP A 72 1.97 -24.88 3.26
N SER A 73 2.67 -25.65 4.09
CA SER A 73 2.13 -26.63 5.04
C SER A 73 1.31 -26.00 6.18
N PHE A 74 1.58 -24.74 6.54
CA PHE A 74 0.87 -24.00 7.59
C PHE A 74 -0.31 -23.18 7.07
N ARG A 75 -0.46 -23.08 5.74
CA ARG A 75 -1.52 -22.30 5.11
C ARG A 75 -2.88 -22.94 5.39
N SER A 76 -3.80 -22.14 5.90
CA SER A 76 -5.18 -22.56 6.15
C SER A 76 -6.14 -21.59 5.46
N GLY A 77 -7.14 -22.14 4.77
CA GLY A 77 -8.15 -21.37 4.06
C GLY A 77 -9.55 -21.90 4.35
N CYS A 78 -10.58 -21.09 4.05
CA CYS A 78 -11.95 -21.45 4.39
C CYS A 78 -12.51 -22.59 3.52
N SER A 79 -13.45 -23.34 4.10
CA SER A 79 -14.21 -24.41 3.42
C SER A 79 -15.57 -23.95 2.84
N CYS A 80 -15.83 -22.63 2.79
CA CYS A 80 -17.14 -22.05 2.47
C CYS A 80 -17.73 -22.42 1.09
N GLY A 81 -16.91 -22.71 0.07
CA GLY A 81 -17.36 -23.01 -1.29
C GLY A 81 -18.24 -21.93 -1.93
N ASP A 82 -19.03 -22.32 -2.94
CA ASP A 82 -20.14 -21.56 -3.55
C ASP A 82 -19.82 -20.09 -3.88
N ASN A 83 -18.73 -19.87 -4.63
CA ASN A 83 -18.21 -18.55 -5.00
C ASN A 83 -17.94 -17.60 -3.83
N GLY A 84 -17.85 -18.10 -2.60
CA GLY A 84 -17.59 -17.30 -1.40
C GLY A 84 -18.83 -16.59 -0.85
N ALA A 85 -20.05 -16.99 -1.21
CA ALA A 85 -21.28 -16.40 -0.67
C ALA A 85 -21.35 -16.46 0.86
N LYS A 86 -20.71 -17.46 1.48
CA LYS A 86 -20.61 -17.62 2.92
C LYS A 86 -19.40 -16.95 3.56
N CYS A 87 -18.44 -16.46 2.78
CA CYS A 87 -17.26 -15.74 3.28
C CYS A 87 -17.58 -14.34 3.83
N GLN A 88 -18.86 -14.01 3.97
CA GLN A 88 -19.35 -12.74 4.53
C GLN A 88 -19.83 -12.88 5.99
N TYR A 89 -19.83 -14.09 6.55
CA TYR A 89 -20.35 -14.41 7.89
C TYR A 89 -19.21 -14.89 8.80
N SER A 90 -19.37 -14.72 10.11
CA SER A 90 -18.40 -15.16 11.13
C SER A 90 -18.07 -16.66 11.06
N ALA A 91 -18.97 -17.49 10.54
CA ALA A 91 -18.71 -18.91 10.26
C ALA A 91 -17.61 -19.20 9.21
N CYS A 92 -17.09 -18.18 8.53
CA CYS A 92 -15.95 -18.33 7.61
C CYS A 92 -14.64 -18.36 8.40
N ASP A 93 -13.84 -19.41 8.24
CA ASP A 93 -12.55 -19.59 8.95
C ASP A 93 -11.60 -18.39 8.78
N CYS A 94 -11.64 -17.71 7.63
CA CYS A 94 -10.83 -16.50 7.39
C CYS A 94 -11.23 -15.29 8.24
N LEU A 95 -12.36 -15.34 8.96
CA LEU A 95 -12.85 -14.26 9.80
C LEU A 95 -12.77 -14.61 11.30
N ALA A 96 -12.13 -15.74 11.65
CA ALA A 96 -12.10 -16.28 13.00
C ALA A 96 -11.43 -15.35 14.04
N ASP A 97 -10.51 -14.49 13.60
CA ASP A 97 -9.77 -13.56 14.46
C ASP A 97 -10.51 -12.21 14.67
N LEU A 98 -11.72 -12.04 14.13
CA LEU A 98 -12.55 -10.88 14.43
C LEU A 98 -13.36 -11.14 15.71
N GLU A 99 -13.31 -10.21 16.67
CA GLU A 99 -14.04 -10.33 17.94
C GLU A 99 -15.56 -10.54 17.71
N GLU A 100 -16.10 -11.51 18.45
CA GLU A 100 -17.36 -12.18 18.18
C GLU A 100 -18.62 -11.30 18.29
N GLY A 101 -19.49 -11.48 17.30
CA GLY A 101 -20.94 -11.59 17.51
C GLY A 101 -21.41 -12.97 17.02
N ASP A 102 -22.69 -13.27 17.22
CA ASP A 102 -23.36 -14.54 16.85
C ASP A 102 -22.94 -15.09 15.45
N GLU A 103 -22.96 -16.42 15.24
CA GLU A 103 -22.44 -17.10 14.02
C GLU A 103 -23.10 -16.63 12.70
N ASP A 104 -24.26 -15.97 12.81
CA ASP A 104 -25.04 -15.40 11.70
C ASP A 104 -24.82 -13.89 11.48
N VAL A 105 -23.90 -13.27 12.24
CA VAL A 105 -23.59 -11.84 12.08
C VAL A 105 -22.64 -11.63 10.90
N LYS A 106 -22.97 -10.64 10.07
CA LYS A 106 -22.12 -10.19 8.96
C LYS A 106 -20.86 -9.51 9.50
N ALA A 107 -19.77 -10.27 9.60
CA ALA A 107 -18.48 -9.81 10.14
C ALA A 107 -17.53 -9.21 9.10
N TYR A 108 -17.71 -9.52 7.81
CA TYR A 108 -16.83 -9.09 6.72
C TYR A 108 -16.75 -7.58 6.49
N ALA A 109 -15.61 -7.16 5.92
CA ALA A 109 -15.24 -5.75 5.81
C ALA A 109 -15.93 -5.00 4.66
N TYR A 110 -16.35 -5.71 3.62
CA TYR A 110 -16.85 -5.10 2.38
C TYR A 110 -18.38 -5.10 2.27
N HIS A 111 -18.93 -4.38 1.30
CA HIS A 111 -20.32 -4.56 0.87
C HIS A 111 -20.38 -5.67 -0.21
N THR A 112 -21.37 -6.57 -0.15
CA THR A 112 -21.49 -7.70 -1.10
C THR A 112 -22.36 -7.44 -2.32
N GLY A 113 -23.16 -6.37 -2.33
CA GLY A 113 -24.14 -6.15 -3.39
C GLY A 113 -24.58 -4.69 -3.52
N GLY A 114 -25.31 -4.43 -4.60
CA GLY A 114 -25.77 -3.08 -4.95
C GLY A 114 -24.64 -2.20 -5.48
N SER A 115 -24.89 -0.89 -5.55
CA SER A 115 -23.92 0.10 -6.05
C SER A 115 -22.66 0.25 -5.21
N LYS A 116 -22.65 -0.32 -3.99
CA LYS A 116 -21.50 -0.30 -3.08
C LYS A 116 -20.70 -1.60 -3.06
N ALA A 117 -21.04 -2.59 -3.89
CA ALA A 117 -20.36 -3.89 -3.88
C ALA A 117 -18.82 -3.73 -4.02
N GLY A 118 -18.06 -4.36 -3.12
CA GLY A 118 -16.60 -4.25 -3.07
C GLY A 118 -16.05 -3.04 -2.33
N LEU A 119 -16.89 -2.06 -1.95
CA LEU A 119 -16.47 -0.96 -1.08
C LEU A 119 -16.38 -1.42 0.37
N LEU A 120 -15.39 -0.90 1.09
CA LEU A 120 -15.22 -1.02 2.52
C LEU A 120 -16.44 -0.40 3.23
N ARG A 121 -16.92 -1.07 4.28
CA ARG A 121 -18.05 -0.58 5.07
C ARG A 121 -17.59 0.60 5.93
N SER A 122 -18.43 1.61 6.09
CA SER A 122 -18.11 2.79 6.93
C SER A 122 -17.68 2.42 8.36
N ARG A 123 -18.29 1.38 8.97
CA ARG A 123 -17.88 0.87 10.29
C ARG A 123 -16.40 0.43 10.38
N VAL A 124 -15.81 0.04 9.24
CA VAL A 124 -14.42 -0.43 9.15
C VAL A 124 -13.50 0.74 8.81
N ILE A 125 -13.95 1.69 7.98
CA ILE A 125 -13.20 2.92 7.64
C ILE A 125 -12.76 3.66 8.91
N ASP A 126 -13.67 3.81 9.87
CA ASP A 126 -13.44 4.51 11.14
C ASP A 126 -12.75 3.63 12.20
N SER A 127 -12.45 2.37 11.89
CA SER A 127 -11.84 1.42 12.82
C SER A 127 -10.33 1.29 12.59
N THR A 128 -9.63 0.68 13.54
CA THR A 128 -8.25 0.21 13.37
C THR A 128 -8.20 -1.30 13.14
N GLN A 129 -9.33 -1.98 12.91
CA GLN A 129 -9.33 -3.43 12.73
C GLN A 129 -8.64 -3.83 11.43
N PRO A 130 -7.82 -4.89 11.43
CA PRO A 130 -7.23 -5.42 10.20
C PRO A 130 -8.31 -6.02 9.27
N LEU A 131 -8.01 -6.06 7.99
CA LEU A 131 -8.86 -6.67 6.97
C LEU A 131 -8.43 -8.12 6.75
N TYR A 132 -9.23 -9.07 7.21
CA TYR A 132 -9.01 -10.48 6.89
C TYR A 132 -9.74 -10.87 5.61
N GLU A 133 -8.98 -11.25 4.59
CA GLU A 133 -9.48 -11.69 3.29
C GLU A 133 -9.28 -13.19 3.08
N CYS A 134 -10.09 -13.77 2.21
CA CYS A 134 -9.78 -15.08 1.66
C CYS A 134 -8.53 -15.02 0.77
N HIS A 135 -7.92 -16.17 0.56
CA HIS A 135 -6.67 -16.32 -0.20
C HIS A 135 -6.62 -17.66 -0.94
N GLN A 136 -5.50 -17.98 -1.59
CA GLN A 136 -5.39 -19.11 -2.52
C GLN A 136 -5.68 -20.49 -1.91
N ALA A 137 -5.50 -20.69 -0.60
CA ALA A 137 -5.86 -21.95 0.06
C ALA A 137 -7.37 -22.09 0.35
N CYS A 138 -8.16 -21.04 0.15
CA CYS A 138 -9.60 -21.07 0.36
C CYS A 138 -10.35 -21.74 -0.79
N SER A 139 -11.41 -22.49 -0.47
CA SER A 139 -12.31 -23.14 -1.45
C SER A 139 -13.23 -22.18 -2.23
N CYS A 140 -13.23 -20.89 -1.89
CA CYS A 140 -14.03 -19.87 -2.58
C CYS A 140 -13.33 -19.37 -3.85
N SER A 141 -14.12 -18.94 -4.84
CA SER A 141 -13.61 -18.48 -6.13
C SER A 141 -12.88 -17.13 -6.05
N ALA A 142 -12.19 -16.74 -7.13
CA ALA A 142 -11.61 -15.39 -7.30
C ALA A 142 -12.65 -14.25 -7.25
N LEU A 143 -13.93 -14.56 -7.47
CA LEU A 143 -15.05 -13.63 -7.35
C LEU A 143 -15.59 -13.52 -5.91
N CYS A 144 -14.95 -14.20 -4.95
CA CYS A 144 -15.33 -14.11 -3.55
C CYS A 144 -15.40 -12.63 -3.11
N PRO A 145 -16.49 -12.19 -2.47
CA PRO A 145 -16.62 -10.81 -2.01
C PRO A 145 -15.53 -10.41 -1.01
N ASN A 146 -14.91 -11.38 -0.33
CA ASN A 146 -13.82 -11.18 0.63
C ASN A 146 -12.42 -11.35 0.02
N ARG A 147 -12.19 -10.88 -1.21
CA ARG A 147 -10.90 -10.91 -1.94
C ARG A 147 -10.65 -9.59 -2.70
N VAL A 148 -11.01 -8.46 -2.10
CA VAL A 148 -10.96 -7.14 -2.77
C VAL A 148 -9.52 -6.73 -3.03
N VAL A 149 -8.67 -6.76 -2.01
CA VAL A 149 -7.26 -6.37 -2.12
C VAL A 149 -6.48 -7.39 -2.95
N GLU A 150 -6.75 -8.69 -2.78
CA GLU A 150 -6.11 -9.76 -3.58
C GLU A 150 -6.29 -9.59 -5.10
N ARG A 151 -7.43 -9.03 -5.53
CA ARG A 151 -7.70 -8.77 -6.95
C ARG A 151 -6.85 -7.64 -7.54
N GLY A 152 -6.17 -6.87 -6.69
CA GLY A 152 -5.35 -5.74 -7.09
C GLY A 152 -6.16 -4.51 -7.48
N ARG A 153 -5.44 -3.46 -7.87
CA ARG A 153 -6.00 -2.16 -8.27
C ARG A 153 -7.10 -2.31 -9.32
N THR A 154 -8.13 -1.47 -9.22
CA THR A 154 -9.25 -1.41 -10.18
C THR A 154 -9.45 -0.04 -10.83
N VAL A 155 -8.63 0.95 -10.47
CA VAL A 155 -8.70 2.33 -10.97
C VAL A 155 -7.41 2.72 -11.72
N PRO A 156 -7.49 3.57 -12.76
CA PRO A 156 -6.29 4.09 -13.42
C PRO A 156 -5.61 5.15 -12.53
N LEU A 157 -4.28 5.09 -12.45
CA LEU A 157 -3.50 6.05 -11.67
C LEU A 157 -2.59 6.88 -12.57
N GLN A 158 -2.40 8.14 -12.19
CA GLN A 158 -1.47 9.04 -12.85
C GLN A 158 -0.53 9.64 -11.82
N ILE A 159 0.75 9.32 -11.96
CA ILE A 159 1.83 9.99 -11.26
C ILE A 159 2.02 11.34 -11.95
N PHE A 160 1.98 12.43 -11.19
CA PHE A 160 2.09 13.78 -11.74
C PHE A 160 3.04 14.64 -10.91
N ARG A 161 3.71 15.59 -11.55
CA ARG A 161 4.54 16.56 -10.84
C ARG A 161 3.67 17.61 -10.15
N THR A 162 3.80 17.74 -8.84
CA THR A 162 3.13 18.80 -8.06
C THR A 162 3.96 20.09 -8.09
N ILE A 163 3.36 21.21 -7.69
CA ILE A 163 4.04 22.52 -7.67
C ILE A 163 5.18 22.57 -6.64
N ASN A 164 4.99 21.98 -5.45
CA ASN A 164 5.89 22.17 -4.31
C ASN A 164 6.13 20.93 -3.44
N ARG A 165 5.55 19.76 -3.75
CA ARG A 165 5.64 18.53 -2.93
C ARG A 165 6.36 17.37 -3.62
N GLY A 166 7.03 17.62 -4.74
CA GLY A 166 7.64 16.54 -5.51
C GLY A 166 6.65 15.92 -6.51
N TRP A 167 6.75 14.61 -6.67
CA TRP A 167 5.77 13.81 -7.40
C TRP A 167 4.54 13.53 -6.51
N GLY A 168 3.38 13.41 -7.13
CA GLY A 168 2.11 13.10 -6.50
C GLY A 168 1.36 12.04 -7.32
N VAL A 169 0.25 11.53 -6.79
CA VAL A 169 -0.62 10.60 -7.52
C VAL A 169 -2.02 11.17 -7.57
N ARG A 170 -2.69 11.03 -8.71
CA ARG A 170 -4.12 11.31 -8.87
C ARG A 170 -4.81 10.20 -9.63
N CYS A 171 -6.12 10.09 -9.48
CA CYS A 171 -6.96 9.20 -10.30
C CYS A 171 -7.63 9.99 -11.42
N LEU A 172 -7.72 9.40 -12.62
CA LEU A 172 -8.41 10.01 -13.76
C LEU A 172 -9.91 9.68 -13.80
N GLU A 173 -10.41 9.03 -12.77
CA GLU A 173 -11.81 8.67 -12.54
C GLU A 173 -12.22 9.09 -11.12
N GLU A 174 -13.52 9.12 -10.83
CA GLU A 174 -14.00 9.31 -9.46
C GLU A 174 -13.71 8.07 -8.62
N ILE A 175 -13.31 8.25 -7.36
CA ILE A 175 -13.16 7.14 -6.39
C ILE A 175 -14.21 7.34 -5.30
N LYS A 176 -14.96 6.29 -4.96
CA LYS A 176 -15.98 6.34 -3.91
C LYS A 176 -15.38 6.08 -2.53
N GLU A 177 -16.01 6.62 -1.49
CA GLU A 177 -15.71 6.26 -0.10
C GLU A 177 -15.71 4.73 0.08
N GLY A 178 -14.66 4.21 0.71
CA GLY A 178 -14.43 2.78 0.92
C GLY A 178 -13.87 2.04 -0.29
N GLN A 179 -13.56 2.70 -1.41
CA GLN A 179 -12.99 2.03 -2.58
C GLN A 179 -11.50 1.73 -2.35
N PHE A 180 -11.11 0.49 -2.64
CA PHE A 180 -9.70 0.09 -2.70
C PHE A 180 -9.01 0.79 -3.87
N VAL A 181 -7.85 1.41 -3.59
CA VAL A 181 -7.06 2.13 -4.59
C VAL A 181 -5.93 1.24 -5.09
N ASP A 182 -4.96 0.92 -4.25
CA ASP A 182 -3.82 0.05 -4.57
C ASP A 182 -3.09 -0.34 -3.26
N CYS A 183 -2.11 -1.23 -3.32
CA CYS A 183 -1.24 -1.52 -2.17
C CYS A 183 0.00 -0.61 -2.16
N TYR A 184 0.51 -0.29 -0.98
CA TYR A 184 1.88 0.16 -0.82
C TYR A 184 2.81 -1.04 -0.99
N LEU A 185 3.72 -1.00 -1.96
CA LEU A 185 4.63 -2.09 -2.28
C LEU A 185 6.07 -1.67 -1.99
N GLY A 186 6.95 -2.64 -1.79
CA GLY A 186 8.37 -2.39 -1.63
C GLY A 186 9.17 -3.67 -1.44
N GLU A 187 10.41 -3.48 -1.03
CA GLU A 187 11.23 -4.55 -0.47
C GLU A 187 10.89 -4.70 1.02
N VAL A 188 10.43 -5.88 1.43
CA VAL A 188 10.22 -6.21 2.83
C VAL A 188 11.56 -6.57 3.45
N ILE A 189 11.98 -5.83 4.48
CA ILE A 189 13.27 -5.94 5.13
C ILE A 189 13.09 -6.13 6.65
N THR A 190 14.13 -6.64 7.29
CA THR A 190 14.17 -6.74 8.75
C THR A 190 14.38 -5.36 9.38
N SER A 191 13.93 -5.18 10.62
CA SER A 191 14.19 -3.94 11.38
C SER A 191 15.70 -3.59 11.44
N ALA A 192 16.57 -4.59 11.61
CA ALA A 192 18.03 -4.36 11.61
C ALA A 192 18.56 -3.83 10.26
N GLU A 193 17.99 -4.30 9.14
CA GLU A 193 18.34 -3.79 7.81
C GLU A 193 17.77 -2.38 7.57
N ALA A 194 16.57 -2.10 8.08
CA ALA A 194 15.97 -0.77 8.03
C ALA A 194 16.83 0.25 8.80
N ASP A 195 17.27 -0.09 10.01
CA ASP A 195 18.15 0.76 10.82
C ASP A 195 19.49 1.01 10.14
N ARG A 196 20.10 -0.04 9.56
CA ARG A 196 21.32 0.11 8.74
C ARG A 196 21.12 1.08 7.58
N ARG A 197 19.96 1.05 6.91
CA ARG A 197 19.64 1.98 5.81
C ARG A 197 19.37 3.40 6.31
N ARG A 198 18.72 3.57 7.48
CA ARG A 198 18.54 4.89 8.14
C ARG A 198 19.89 5.54 8.45
N GLU A 199 20.83 4.78 9.01
CA GLU A 199 22.19 5.24 9.33
C GLU A 199 23.01 5.66 8.10
N GLN A 200 22.76 5.03 6.95
CA GLN A 200 23.44 5.35 5.69
C GLN A 200 22.82 6.52 4.93
N SER A 201 21.56 6.87 5.22
CA SER A 201 20.91 8.01 4.61
C SER A 201 21.55 9.30 5.10
N ALA A 202 21.87 10.20 4.17
CA ALA A 202 22.39 11.53 4.51
C ALA A 202 21.43 12.32 5.43
N ILE A 203 20.14 11.99 5.40
CA ILE A 203 19.11 12.52 6.29
C ILE A 203 18.17 11.35 6.63
N SER A 204 18.29 10.78 7.85
CA SER A 204 17.43 9.67 8.33
C SER A 204 15.95 9.93 8.07
N GLN A 205 15.46 11.13 8.38
CA GLN A 205 14.04 11.49 8.21
C GLN A 205 13.56 11.46 6.76
N ARG A 206 14.44 11.58 5.76
CA ARG A 206 14.06 11.38 4.35
C ARG A 206 13.89 9.91 4.00
N LYS A 207 14.58 9.02 4.73
CA LYS A 207 14.46 7.57 4.58
C LYS A 207 13.14 7.09 5.16
N ASP A 208 12.75 7.64 6.32
CA ASP A 208 11.51 7.27 7.01
C ASP A 208 10.24 7.54 6.16
N VAL A 209 10.31 8.46 5.19
CA VAL A 209 9.23 8.69 4.20
C VAL A 209 8.86 7.42 3.42
N TYR A 210 9.81 6.52 3.21
CA TYR A 210 9.64 5.33 2.36
C TYR A 210 9.59 4.02 3.15
N LEU A 211 9.64 4.09 4.48
CA LEU A 211 9.63 2.93 5.36
C LEU A 211 8.26 2.84 6.05
N PHE A 212 7.61 1.69 5.89
CA PHE A 212 6.37 1.37 6.60
C PHE A 212 6.56 0.13 7.46
N ALA A 213 6.43 0.28 8.78
CA ALA A 213 6.45 -0.85 9.69
C ALA A 213 5.22 -1.74 9.51
N LEU A 214 5.44 -3.05 9.51
CA LEU A 214 4.40 -4.08 9.53
C LEU A 214 4.08 -4.46 10.98
N ASP A 215 3.70 -3.47 11.79
CA ASP A 215 3.56 -3.58 13.24
C ASP A 215 2.15 -3.96 13.71
N LYS A 216 1.18 -4.06 12.78
CA LYS A 216 -0.24 -4.26 13.13
C LYS A 216 -0.50 -5.45 14.04
N PHE A 217 0.30 -6.49 13.90
CA PHE A 217 0.18 -7.76 14.63
C PHE A 217 1.37 -8.01 15.56
N THR A 218 2.23 -7.02 15.78
CA THR A 218 3.32 -7.13 16.75
C THR A 218 2.71 -7.21 18.15
N ASP A 219 3.03 -8.28 18.85
CA ASP A 219 2.51 -8.61 20.17
C ASP A 219 3.53 -9.51 20.90
N GLU A 220 4.12 -8.98 21.97
CA GLU A 220 5.13 -9.68 22.78
C GLU A 220 4.60 -11.00 23.38
N ASP A 221 3.28 -11.09 23.61
CA ASP A 221 2.62 -12.28 24.17
C ASP A 221 2.12 -13.25 23.08
N SER A 222 2.37 -12.95 21.79
CA SER A 222 1.92 -13.78 20.67
C SER A 222 2.53 -15.18 20.73
N LEU A 223 1.73 -16.20 20.37
CA LEU A 223 2.25 -17.57 20.22
C LEU A 223 3.13 -17.75 18.98
N ASP A 224 3.07 -16.81 18.03
CA ASP A 224 3.92 -16.80 16.84
C ASP A 224 5.19 -15.99 17.12
N PRO A 225 6.38 -16.63 17.16
CA PRO A 225 7.64 -15.91 17.42
C PRO A 225 7.95 -14.80 16.43
N ARG A 226 7.38 -14.84 15.22
CA ARG A 226 7.55 -13.80 14.19
C ARG A 226 6.81 -12.51 14.54
N LEU A 227 5.89 -12.56 15.49
CA LEU A 227 5.09 -11.43 15.96
C LEU A 227 5.57 -10.85 17.29
N GLN A 228 6.46 -11.55 18.02
CA GLN A 228 6.97 -11.12 19.34
C GLN A 228 8.07 -10.05 19.26
N GLY A 229 8.73 -9.93 18.11
CA GLY A 229 9.91 -9.08 17.94
C GLY A 229 9.62 -7.77 17.22
N PRO A 230 10.69 -6.98 16.95
CA PRO A 230 10.59 -5.81 16.09
C PRO A 230 9.96 -6.19 14.75
N PRO A 231 8.97 -5.42 14.27
CA PRO A 231 8.27 -5.72 13.03
C PRO A 231 9.22 -5.67 11.84
N LEU A 232 8.84 -6.38 10.78
CA LEU A 232 9.41 -6.15 9.45
C LEU A 232 8.98 -4.77 8.93
N GLU A 233 9.70 -4.25 7.95
CA GLU A 233 9.39 -2.97 7.33
C GLU A 233 9.33 -3.11 5.80
N VAL A 234 8.45 -2.35 5.15
CA VAL A 234 8.38 -2.23 3.69
C VAL A 234 9.15 -0.99 3.26
N ASP A 235 10.21 -1.18 2.48
CA ASP A 235 11.04 -0.11 1.91
C ASP A 235 10.68 0.14 0.44
N GLY A 236 10.02 1.27 0.18
CA GLY A 236 9.61 1.71 -1.14
C GLY A 236 10.62 2.60 -1.87
N GLU A 237 11.81 2.87 -1.31
CA GLU A 237 12.70 3.91 -1.84
C GLU A 237 13.15 3.62 -3.27
N PHE A 238 13.66 2.41 -3.54
CA PHE A 238 14.24 2.05 -4.85
C PHE A 238 13.32 1.17 -5.70
N MET A 239 12.31 0.53 -5.10
CA MET A 239 11.36 -0.27 -5.85
C MET A 239 9.98 -0.25 -5.19
N SER A 240 8.93 0.03 -5.96
CA SER A 240 7.55 0.12 -5.44
C SER A 240 6.52 0.17 -6.56
N GLY A 241 5.24 0.22 -6.19
CA GLY A 241 4.14 0.59 -7.07
C GLY A 241 3.98 2.12 -7.21
N PRO A 242 2.88 2.58 -7.81
CA PRO A 242 2.61 4.02 -7.94
C PRO A 242 2.35 4.71 -6.58
N THR A 243 1.95 3.94 -5.56
CA THR A 243 1.56 4.41 -4.23
C THR A 243 2.69 5.04 -3.43
N ARG A 244 3.95 4.70 -3.73
CA ARG A 244 5.15 5.39 -3.23
C ARG A 244 5.10 6.91 -3.38
N PHE A 245 4.49 7.39 -4.46
CA PHE A 245 4.45 8.81 -4.80
C PHE A 245 3.23 9.53 -4.22
N ILE A 246 2.42 8.86 -3.39
CA ILE A 246 1.28 9.50 -2.74
C ILE A 246 1.80 10.41 -1.63
N ASN A 247 1.43 11.69 -1.67
CA ASN A 247 1.89 12.67 -0.70
C ASN A 247 1.11 12.62 0.62
N HIS A 248 1.75 13.18 1.64
CA HIS A 248 1.13 13.47 2.92
C HIS A 248 0.02 14.53 2.83
N SER A 249 -1.03 14.35 3.64
CA SER A 249 -1.97 15.42 4.03
C SER A 249 -2.43 15.24 5.48
N CYS A 250 -2.55 16.35 6.23
CA CYS A 250 -3.18 16.36 7.57
C CYS A 250 -4.72 16.33 7.51
N ASP A 251 -5.29 16.44 6.31
CA ASP A 251 -6.71 16.18 6.00
C ASP A 251 -6.74 15.25 4.76
N PRO A 252 -6.42 13.96 4.96
CA PRO A 252 -6.23 13.03 3.85
C PRO A 252 -7.54 12.59 3.22
N ASN A 253 -7.46 12.00 2.04
CA ASN A 253 -8.60 11.37 1.36
C ASN A 253 -8.50 9.84 1.30
N MET A 254 -7.38 9.28 1.75
CA MET A 254 -7.15 7.85 1.89
C MET A 254 -6.52 7.51 3.24
N ARG A 255 -6.58 6.23 3.58
CA ARG A 255 -5.92 5.63 4.75
C ARG A 255 -5.40 4.24 4.41
N ILE A 256 -4.35 3.81 5.11
CA ILE A 256 -3.77 2.47 5.00
C ILE A 256 -4.52 1.53 5.94
N PHE A 257 -4.82 0.33 5.45
CA PHE A 257 -5.37 -0.77 6.22
C PHE A 257 -4.45 -1.98 6.08
N ALA A 258 -4.08 -2.58 7.20
CA ALA A 258 -3.41 -3.87 7.21
C ALA A 258 -4.36 -4.94 6.70
N ARG A 259 -4.00 -5.61 5.60
CA ARG A 259 -4.78 -6.71 5.03
C ARG A 259 -4.02 -8.02 5.16
N VAL A 260 -4.68 -9.02 5.71
CA VAL A 260 -4.17 -10.39 5.85
C VAL A 260 -4.96 -11.28 4.91
N GLY A 261 -4.26 -11.93 3.98
CA GLY A 261 -4.82 -13.04 3.22
C GLY A 261 -4.66 -14.34 3.99
N ASP A 262 -3.42 -14.76 4.17
CA ASP A 262 -3.10 -15.98 4.92
C ASP A 262 -2.82 -15.64 6.39
N HIS A 263 -3.54 -16.26 7.32
CA HIS A 263 -3.32 -16.05 8.76
C HIS A 263 -1.92 -16.49 9.20
N ALA A 264 -1.26 -17.38 8.46
CA ALA A 264 0.11 -17.78 8.72
C ALA A 264 1.14 -16.67 8.36
N ASP A 265 0.74 -15.64 7.60
CA ASP A 265 1.60 -14.56 7.12
C ASP A 265 1.19 -13.18 7.68
N LYS A 266 0.65 -13.12 8.90
CA LYS A 266 0.30 -11.86 9.57
C LYS A 266 1.49 -10.89 9.71
N HIS A 267 2.71 -11.40 9.87
CA HIS A 267 3.95 -10.61 9.92
C HIS A 267 4.32 -10.00 8.56
N LEU A 268 3.67 -10.43 7.47
CA LEU A 268 3.85 -9.97 6.10
C LEU A 268 2.54 -9.39 5.50
N HIS A 269 1.68 -8.82 6.34
CA HIS A 269 0.41 -8.27 5.89
C HIS A 269 0.59 -7.15 4.85
N ASP A 270 -0.39 -7.05 3.96
CA ASP A 270 -0.42 -6.02 2.93
C ASP A 270 -0.77 -4.65 3.52
N LEU A 271 -0.19 -3.59 2.99
CA LEU A 271 -0.55 -2.19 3.29
C LEU A 271 -1.53 -1.69 2.21
N ALA A 272 -2.82 -1.87 2.44
CA ALA A 272 -3.86 -1.58 1.45
C ALA A 272 -4.40 -0.15 1.60
N LEU A 273 -4.34 0.66 0.54
CA LEU A 273 -4.87 2.03 0.56
C LEU A 273 -6.35 2.04 0.14
N PHE A 274 -7.20 2.57 1.01
CA PHE A 274 -8.63 2.78 0.76
C PHE A 274 -9.00 4.25 0.85
N ALA A 275 -9.93 4.69 0.01
CA ALA A 275 -10.52 6.01 0.13
C ALA A 275 -11.40 6.11 1.38
N ILE A 276 -11.24 7.16 2.16
CA ILE A 276 -12.04 7.42 3.38
C ILE A 276 -13.14 8.45 3.18
N ARG A 277 -13.23 9.00 1.97
CA ARG A 277 -14.32 9.84 1.46
C ARG A 277 -14.37 9.73 -0.05
N ASP A 278 -15.43 10.24 -0.67
CA ASP A 278 -15.45 10.41 -2.13
C ASP A 278 -14.29 11.33 -2.57
N ILE A 279 -13.62 10.94 -3.65
CA ILE A 279 -12.48 11.63 -4.25
C ILE A 279 -12.85 12.02 -5.68
N ALA A 280 -12.74 13.30 -6.00
CA ALA A 280 -13.07 13.81 -7.31
C ALA A 280 -12.02 13.39 -8.36
N ARG A 281 -12.44 13.28 -9.62
CA ARG A 281 -11.52 13.06 -10.74
C ARG A 281 -10.42 14.13 -10.75
N GLY A 282 -9.17 13.69 -10.82
CA GLY A 282 -8.00 14.56 -10.89
C GLY A 282 -7.58 15.17 -9.55
N GLU A 283 -8.31 14.90 -8.46
CA GLU A 283 -7.90 15.25 -7.12
C GLU A 283 -6.63 14.45 -6.74
N GLU A 284 -5.69 15.11 -6.05
CA GLU A 284 -4.49 14.46 -5.56
C GLU A 284 -4.86 13.47 -4.44
N LEU A 285 -4.40 12.24 -4.60
CA LEU A 285 -4.50 11.21 -3.59
C LEU A 285 -3.50 11.52 -2.48
N THR A 286 -3.93 11.44 -1.22
CA THR A 286 -3.11 11.71 -0.04
C THR A 286 -3.53 10.84 1.14
N PHE A 287 -2.57 10.48 1.99
CA PHE A 287 -2.82 9.82 3.28
C PHE A 287 -2.01 10.49 4.39
N ASP A 288 -2.35 10.21 5.65
CA ASP A 288 -1.57 10.65 6.79
C ASP A 288 -0.41 9.67 7.03
N TYR A 289 0.83 10.17 6.96
CA TYR A 289 2.03 9.35 7.10
C TYR A 289 2.21 8.74 8.49
N VAL A 290 1.60 9.35 9.52
CA VAL A 290 1.70 8.89 10.91
C VAL A 290 0.34 8.47 11.49
N ASP A 291 -0.70 8.42 10.65
CA ASP A 291 -2.09 8.10 11.05
C ASP A 291 -2.58 8.87 12.30
N GLY A 292 -2.14 10.12 12.46
CA GLY A 292 -2.49 10.96 13.60
C GLY A 292 -1.77 10.64 14.92
N VAL A 293 -0.84 9.67 14.94
CA VAL A 293 0.10 9.47 16.04
C VAL A 293 1.15 10.57 15.97
N ALA A 294 0.88 11.70 16.62
CA ALA A 294 1.96 12.57 17.04
C ALA A 294 2.72 11.79 18.11
N GLU A 295 4.01 11.53 17.91
CA GLU A 295 4.84 11.08 19.02
C GLU A 295 4.78 12.17 20.10
N ASP A 296 4.00 11.95 21.16
CA ASP A 296 4.07 12.70 22.41
C ASP A 296 5.39 12.34 23.12
N ASN A 297 6.52 12.59 22.46
CA ASN A 297 7.85 12.51 23.05
C ASN A 297 8.11 13.81 23.81
N GLU A 298 7.46 13.97 24.97
CA GLU A 298 7.70 15.06 25.92
C GLU A 298 9.15 15.10 26.46
N GLU A 299 10.00 14.11 26.16
CA GLU A 299 11.38 14.01 26.68
C GLU A 299 12.51 14.07 25.64
N THR A 300 12.23 14.16 24.33
CA THR A 300 13.26 14.57 23.37
C THR A 300 13.01 16.01 22.97
N SER A 301 13.97 16.87 23.26
CA SER A 301 14.11 18.16 22.58
C SER A 301 14.35 17.87 21.10
N LEU A 302 13.28 17.58 20.36
CA LEU A 302 13.31 17.31 18.93
C LEU A 302 13.89 18.55 18.28
N ASN A 303 15.06 18.39 17.65
CA ASN A 303 15.71 19.45 16.90
C ASN A 303 14.78 19.90 15.77
N VAL A 304 14.02 20.97 16.03
CA VAL A 304 13.10 21.62 15.09
C VAL A 304 13.81 21.95 13.76
N ASP A 305 15.13 22.15 13.80
CA ASP A 305 15.97 22.45 12.65
C ASP A 305 16.06 21.33 11.59
N ASN A 306 15.66 20.09 11.92
CA ASN A 306 15.72 18.96 10.99
C ASN A 306 14.37 18.48 10.45
N MET A 307 13.25 18.99 10.96
CA MET A 307 11.91 18.52 10.57
C MET A 307 11.48 19.04 9.19
N SER A 308 10.93 18.16 8.37
CA SER A 308 10.43 18.54 7.04
C SER A 308 9.09 19.27 7.15
N GLU A 309 9.04 20.49 6.60
CA GLU A 309 7.83 21.32 6.59
C GLU A 309 6.69 20.64 5.80
N CYS A 310 5.50 20.63 6.38
CA CYS A 310 4.30 20.09 5.74
C CYS A 310 3.65 21.14 4.84
N LEU A 311 3.64 20.85 3.54
CA LEU A 311 3.08 21.72 2.50
C LEU A 311 1.70 21.24 2.00
N CYS A 312 0.94 20.52 2.83
CA CYS A 312 -0.33 19.92 2.41
C CYS A 312 -1.44 20.94 2.10
N GLY A 313 -1.31 22.17 2.60
CA GLY A 313 -2.29 23.25 2.38
C GLY A 313 -3.59 23.12 3.18
N SER A 314 -3.73 22.09 4.03
CA SER A 314 -4.93 21.92 4.85
C SER A 314 -5.04 22.98 5.97
N LYS A 315 -6.28 23.33 6.34
CA LYS A 315 -6.57 24.28 7.43
C LYS A 315 -6.14 23.77 8.80
N ASN A 316 -6.18 22.45 9.02
CA ASN A 316 -5.76 21.78 10.26
C ASN A 316 -4.33 21.22 10.16
N CYS A 317 -3.48 21.78 9.29
CA CYS A 317 -2.11 21.30 9.08
C CYS A 317 -1.26 21.34 10.37
N ARG A 318 -0.59 20.21 10.67
CA ARG A 318 0.33 20.00 11.81
C ARG A 318 1.71 20.64 11.63
N LYS A 319 1.94 21.38 10.54
CA LYS A 319 3.16 22.14 10.18
C LYS A 319 4.37 21.30 9.78
N PHE A 320 4.52 20.09 10.30
CA PHE A 320 5.58 19.17 9.94
C PHE A 320 5.00 17.82 9.50
N LEU A 321 5.78 17.05 8.73
CA LEU A 321 5.34 15.75 8.18
C LEU A 321 5.29 14.63 9.23
N TRP A 322 6.11 14.77 10.28
CA TRP A 322 6.30 13.84 11.41
C TRP A 322 6.10 14.62 12.70
#